data_AF-A0A3A6MXE8-F1
#
_entry.id   AF-A0A3A6MXE8-F1
#
_cell.length_a   1.000
_cell.length_b   1.000
_cell.length_c   1.000
_cell.angle_alpha   90.00
_cell.angle_beta   90.00
_cell.angle_gamma   90.00
#
_symmetry.space_group_name_H-M   'P 1'
#
loop_
_entity.id
_entity.type
_entity.pdbx_description
1 polymer ?
#
loop_
_entity_poly.entity_id
_entity_poly.type
_entity_poly.pdbx_seq_one_letter_code
_entity_poly.pdbx_strand_id
1 'polypeptide(L)'
;MTKNPPKFSCPCAVSEHGKPETTGRALPGNATPLSLACGRERLKVCRINGDRKLCARMAQLGVLPGSEIEMICPGRSKQCMVRVMGSTVTLDPLCAEHILVTPL
;
A
#
# COMPACT_ATOMS: atom_id res chain seq x y z
N MET A 1 -15.86 9.73 -24.93
CA MET A 1 -15.01 10.10 -23.78
C MET A 1 -14.38 8.84 -23.20
N THR A 2 -13.28 8.37 -23.77
CA THR A 2 -12.59 7.14 -23.35
C THR A 2 -11.62 7.46 -22.22
N LYS A 3 -12.00 7.15 -20.97
CA LYS A 3 -11.01 6.98 -19.89
C LYS A 3 -10.20 5.73 -20.24
N ASN A 4 -9.13 5.91 -21.02
CA ASN A 4 -8.17 4.84 -21.28
C ASN A 4 -7.05 5.01 -20.24
N PRO A 5 -7.11 4.31 -19.09
CA PRO A 5 -6.03 4.39 -18.13
C PRO A 5 -4.73 3.89 -18.80
N PRO A 6 -3.60 4.58 -18.61
CA PRO A 6 -2.34 4.20 -19.25
C PRO A 6 -2.04 2.73 -18.91
N LYS A 7 -1.69 1.90 -19.89
CA LYS A 7 -1.31 0.49 -19.68
C LYS A 7 0.11 0.41 -19.10
N PHE A 8 0.28 0.75 -17.82
CA PHE A 8 1.50 0.46 -17.07
C PHE A 8 1.53 -1.02 -16.70
N SER A 9 2.20 -1.82 -17.52
CA SER A 9 2.71 -3.13 -17.15
C SER A 9 3.83 -2.93 -16.14
N CYS A 10 3.61 -3.30 -14.88
CA CYS A 10 4.62 -3.16 -13.85
C CYS A 10 5.67 -4.27 -13.99
N PRO A 11 6.97 -3.96 -14.15
CA PRO A 11 8.03 -4.96 -14.27
C PRO A 11 8.43 -5.60 -12.92
N CYS A 12 7.60 -5.53 -11.86
CA CYS A 12 7.91 -6.04 -10.51
C CYS A 12 7.55 -7.49 -10.22
N ALA A 13 7.25 -8.31 -11.22
CA ALA A 13 6.99 -9.73 -11.02
C ALA A 13 8.18 -10.55 -10.47
N VAL A 14 9.33 -9.92 -10.17
CA VAL A 14 10.52 -10.61 -9.66
C VAL A 14 11.16 -9.76 -8.56
N SER A 15 10.94 -10.09 -7.29
CA SER A 15 11.88 -9.90 -6.18
C SER A 15 11.36 -10.58 -4.92
N GLU A 16 12.17 -11.49 -4.40
CA GLU A 16 11.88 -12.34 -3.24
C GLU A 16 12.01 -11.61 -1.90
N HIS A 17 11.35 -12.21 -0.91
CA HIS A 17 10.94 -11.67 0.38
C HIS A 17 12.09 -11.30 1.33
N GLY A 18 12.14 -10.03 1.74
CA GLY A 18 12.89 -9.57 2.90
C GLY A 18 11.98 -9.31 4.10
N LYS A 19 12.11 -10.12 5.16
CA LYS A 19 11.38 -9.99 6.45
C LYS A 19 11.81 -8.72 7.21
N PRO A 20 10.88 -7.97 7.80
CA PRO A 20 11.11 -7.32 9.08
C PRO A 20 10.21 -7.96 10.15
N GLU A 21 10.85 -8.48 11.19
CA GLU A 21 10.18 -9.01 12.38
C GLU A 21 9.74 -7.85 13.30
N THR A 22 8.60 -7.98 13.98
CA THR A 22 8.41 -7.68 15.43
C THR A 22 6.91 -7.72 15.82
N THR A 23 6.60 -8.70 16.67
CA THR A 23 5.61 -8.78 17.77
C THR A 23 4.15 -8.33 17.55
N GLY A 24 3.25 -9.29 17.79
CA GLY A 24 1.86 -9.08 18.24
C GLY A 24 0.78 -9.24 17.15
N ARG A 25 0.04 -10.36 17.22
CA ARG A 25 -0.97 -10.89 16.28
C ARG A 25 -0.40 -11.41 14.95
N ALA A 26 -0.73 -12.66 14.63
CA ALA A 26 -0.36 -13.32 13.38
C ALA A 26 -0.84 -12.48 12.19
N LEU A 27 0.10 -11.78 11.55
CA LEU A 27 -0.14 -11.28 10.20
C LEU A 27 -0.34 -12.50 9.32
N PRO A 28 -1.29 -12.49 8.37
CA PRO A 28 -1.27 -13.47 7.30
C PRO A 28 0.12 -13.42 6.66
N GLY A 29 0.73 -14.58 6.38
CA GLY A 29 2.13 -14.70 5.95
C GLY A 29 2.51 -13.91 4.67
N ASN A 30 1.54 -13.25 4.06
CA ASN A 30 1.65 -12.49 2.81
C ASN A 30 1.51 -10.96 3.01
N ALA A 31 1.61 -10.45 4.25
CA ALA A 31 1.59 -9.00 4.48
C ALA A 31 2.88 -8.35 3.96
N THR A 32 2.76 -7.51 2.94
CA THR A 32 3.89 -6.78 2.33
C THR A 32 3.72 -5.28 2.53
N PRO A 33 4.82 -4.52 2.65
CA PRO A 33 4.72 -3.06 2.68
C PRO A 33 4.21 -2.54 1.34
N LEU A 34 3.43 -1.47 1.40
CA LEU A 34 2.76 -0.86 0.24
C LEU A 34 3.78 -0.36 -0.81
N SER A 35 4.98 0.02 -0.37
CA SER A 35 6.14 0.35 -1.24
C SER A 35 6.58 -0.83 -2.14
N LEU A 36 6.51 -2.06 -1.62
CA LEU A 36 6.88 -3.28 -2.34
C LEU A 36 5.69 -3.96 -3.01
N ALA A 37 4.47 -3.67 -2.56
CA ALA A 37 3.27 -4.14 -3.22
C ALA A 37 3.27 -3.61 -4.67
N CYS A 38 3.12 -4.53 -5.61
CA CYS A 38 3.12 -4.23 -7.03
C CYS A 38 2.02 -5.04 -7.70
N GLY A 39 1.21 -4.37 -8.52
CA GLY A 39 0.02 -4.94 -9.14
C GLY A 39 -1.11 -3.92 -9.15
N ARG A 40 -2.02 -4.03 -10.12
CA ARG A 40 -3.25 -3.22 -10.17
C ARG A 40 -4.36 -3.93 -9.41
N GLU A 41 -4.06 -4.30 -8.17
CA GLU A 41 -4.93 -5.16 -7.40
C GLU A 41 -5.51 -4.40 -6.22
N ARG A 42 -6.63 -4.93 -5.73
CA ARG A 42 -7.23 -4.48 -4.49
C ARG A 42 -6.44 -5.08 -3.36
N LEU A 43 -6.02 -4.24 -2.45
CA LEU A 43 -5.21 -4.59 -1.30
C LEU A 43 -5.99 -4.22 -0.06
N LYS A 44 -5.84 -5.02 1.00
CA LYS A 44 -6.38 -4.71 2.32
C LYS A 44 -5.27 -4.25 3.22
N VAL A 45 -5.47 -3.12 3.89
CA VAL A 45 -4.53 -2.62 4.90
C VAL A 45 -4.64 -3.51 6.13
N CYS A 46 -3.54 -4.15 6.52
CA CYS A 46 -3.48 -4.97 7.73
C CYS A 46 -3.05 -4.15 8.93
N ARG A 47 -2.04 -3.31 8.75
CA ARG A 47 -1.39 -2.57 9.84
C ARG A 47 -0.73 -1.31 9.29
N ILE A 48 -0.64 -0.30 10.16
CA ILE A 48 0.11 0.92 9.90
C ILE A 48 1.12 1.04 11.05
N ASN A 49 2.40 1.07 10.72
CA ASN A 49 3.50 1.23 11.65
C ASN A 49 3.91 2.72 11.74
N GLY A 50 4.54 3.11 12.84
CA GLY A 50 5.07 4.47 13.05
C GLY A 50 4.34 5.25 14.15
N ASP A 51 4.68 6.53 14.26
CA ASP A 51 4.24 7.38 15.37
C ASP A 51 2.77 7.78 15.28
N ARG A 52 2.21 8.22 16.41
CA ARG A 52 0.82 8.72 16.53
C ARG A 52 0.46 9.76 15.46
N LYS A 53 1.40 10.64 15.08
CA LYS A 53 1.20 11.65 14.03
C LYS A 53 1.02 11.03 12.65
N LEU A 54 1.79 9.99 12.32
CA LEU A 54 1.68 9.30 11.04
C LEU A 54 0.35 8.54 10.95
N CYS A 55 0.00 7.78 11.99
CA CYS A 55 -1.28 7.07 12.06
C CYS A 55 -2.47 8.02 11.93
N ALA A 56 -2.43 9.17 12.60
CA ALA A 56 -3.47 10.19 12.49
C ALA A 56 -3.60 10.74 11.06
N ARG A 57 -2.47 11.02 10.38
CA ARG A 57 -2.49 11.46 8.98
C ARG A 57 -3.07 10.38 8.06
N MET A 58 -2.66 9.12 8.21
CA MET A 58 -3.19 8.02 7.40
C MET A 58 -4.69 7.84 7.61
N ALA A 59 -5.17 7.95 8.86
CA ALA A 59 -6.58 7.92 9.18
C ALA A 59 -7.38 9.05 8.50
N GLN A 60 -6.83 10.27 8.45
CA GLN A 60 -7.44 11.40 7.74
C GLN A 60 -7.56 11.16 6.23
N LEU A 61 -6.66 10.37 5.66
CA LEU A 61 -6.68 9.95 4.25
C LEU A 61 -7.58 8.72 4.00
N GLY A 62 -8.25 8.19 5.03
CA GLY A 62 -9.07 6.99 4.96
C GLY A 62 -8.28 5.67 4.98
N VAL A 63 -6.97 5.74 5.19
CA VAL A 63 -6.08 4.57 5.28
C VAL A 63 -6.06 4.12 6.73
N LEU A 64 -6.82 3.06 7.02
CA LEU A 64 -6.99 2.46 8.34
C LEU A 64 -6.78 0.94 8.25
N PRO A 65 -6.37 0.27 9.34
CA PRO A 65 -6.40 -1.19 9.40
C PRO A 65 -7.80 -1.71 9.06
N GLY A 66 -7.87 -2.63 8.10
CA GLY A 66 -9.11 -3.19 7.56
C GLY A 66 -9.62 -2.48 6.29
N SER A 67 -9.14 -1.28 5.96
CA SER A 67 -9.55 -0.57 4.75
C SER A 67 -9.09 -1.30 3.49
N GLU A 68 -9.95 -1.30 2.48
CA GLU A 68 -9.60 -1.71 1.12
C GLU A 68 -9.07 -0.52 0.34
N ILE A 69 -7.99 -0.75 -0.39
CA ILE A 69 -7.34 0.25 -1.24
C ILE A 69 -7.05 -0.37 -2.60
N GLU A 70 -7.09 0.45 -3.64
CA GLU A 70 -6.77 0.04 -5.01
C GLU A 70 -5.43 0.64 -5.40
N MET A 71 -4.47 -0.18 -5.79
CA MET A 71 -3.18 0.31 -6.23
C MET A 71 -3.27 0.86 -7.66
N ILE A 72 -2.94 2.15 -7.83
CA ILE A 72 -2.92 2.82 -9.14
C ILE A 72 -1.49 2.79 -9.70
N CYS A 73 -0.52 3.23 -8.90
CA CYS A 73 0.90 3.27 -9.28
C CYS A 73 1.80 2.80 -8.12
N PRO A 74 2.54 1.69 -8.28
CA PRO A 74 3.56 1.28 -7.31
C PRO A 74 4.77 2.21 -7.42
N GLY A 75 5.03 2.98 -6.36
CA GLY A 75 6.13 3.93 -6.28
C GLY A 75 7.42 3.27 -5.83
N ARG A 76 8.11 2.53 -6.72
CA ARG A 76 9.39 1.86 -6.40
C ARG A 76 10.50 2.80 -5.86
N SER A 77 10.43 4.10 -6.18
CA SER A 77 11.39 5.13 -5.75
C SER A 77 10.81 6.55 -5.76
N LYS A 78 9.48 6.65 -5.96
CA LYS A 78 8.71 7.89 -6.09
C LYS A 78 7.41 7.74 -5.30
N GLN A 79 6.60 8.78 -5.27
CA GLN A 79 5.30 8.76 -4.61
C GLN A 79 4.43 7.59 -5.12
N CYS A 80 3.91 6.79 -4.19
CA CYS A 80 2.94 5.73 -4.46
C CYS A 80 1.56 6.36 -4.63
N MET A 81 0.77 5.92 -5.60
CA MET A 81 -0.58 6.43 -5.80
C MET A 81 -1.59 5.31 -5.59
N VAL A 82 -2.51 5.52 -4.65
CA VAL A 82 -3.55 4.57 -4.26
C VAL A 82 -4.92 5.21 -4.30
N ARG A 83 -5.96 4.40 -4.51
CA ARG A 83 -7.35 4.81 -4.38
C ARG A 83 -7.90 4.27 -3.07
N VAL A 84 -8.43 5.16 -2.25
CA VAL A 84 -9.00 4.86 -0.93
C VAL A 84 -10.40 5.45 -0.90
N MET A 85 -11.41 4.60 -0.68
CA MET A 85 -12.83 5.05 -0.63
C MET A 85 -13.25 5.89 -1.85
N GLY A 86 -12.72 5.58 -3.03
CA GLY A 86 -13.02 6.30 -4.27
C GLY A 86 -12.15 7.53 -4.54
N SER A 87 -11.39 8.02 -3.56
CA SER A 87 -10.47 9.15 -3.68
C SER A 87 -9.05 8.69 -4.00
N THR A 88 -8.33 9.42 -4.84
CA THR A 88 -6.92 9.15 -5.14
C THR A 88 -6.02 9.87 -4.15
N VAL A 89 -5.13 9.12 -3.50
CA VAL A 89 -4.15 9.61 -2.53
C VAL A 89 -2.75 9.28 -3.02
N THR A 90 -1.88 10.28 -3.03
CA THR A 90 -0.44 10.12 -3.21
C THR A 90 0.23 10.01 -1.85
N LEU A 91 1.04 8.97 -1.69
CA LEU A 91 1.79 8.66 -0.49
C LEU A 91 3.27 8.75 -0.79
N ASP A 92 4.02 9.42 0.09
CA ASP A 92 5.47 9.43 0.00
C ASP A 92 6.05 8.03 0.29
N PRO A 93 7.25 7.70 -0.22
CA PRO A 93 7.86 6.38 -0.05
C PRO A 93 7.94 5.94 1.42
N LEU A 94 8.32 6.85 2.32
CA LEU A 94 8.40 6.60 3.76
C LEU A 94 7.05 6.22 4.38
N CYS A 95 5.95 6.84 3.92
CA CYS A 95 4.63 6.48 4.40
C CYS A 95 4.20 5.11 3.86
N ALA A 96 4.54 4.80 2.60
CA ALA A 96 4.21 3.54 1.96
C ALA A 96 4.95 2.33 2.57
N GLU A 97 6.18 2.50 3.07
CA GLU A 97 6.92 1.46 3.79
C GLU A 97 6.27 1.08 5.13
N HIS A 98 5.60 2.03 5.76
CA HIS A 98 4.96 1.85 7.06
C HIS A 98 3.57 1.22 6.99
N ILE A 99 2.97 1.15 5.80
CA ILE A 99 1.64 0.56 5.60
C ILE A 99 1.82 -0.86 5.11
N LEU A 100 1.36 -1.82 5.91
CA LEU A 100 1.36 -3.24 5.56
C LEU A 100 0.02 -3.62 4.96
N VAL A 101 0.08 -4.29 3.82
CA VAL A 101 -1.09 -4.68 3.04
C VAL A 101 -1.05 -6.16 2.66
N THR A 102 -2.20 -6.73 2.40
CA THR A 102 -2.35 -8.06 1.80
C THR A 102 -3.17 -7.99 0.53
N PRO A 103 -2.85 -8.81 -0.48
CA PRO A 103 -3.76 -9.00 -1.62
C PRO A 103 -5.12 -9.53 -1.14
N LEU A 104 -6.18 -9.10 -1.82
CA LEU A 104 -7.55 -9.57 -1.65
C LEU A 104 -7.93 -10.60 -2.71
#